data_AF-A0A832IQ06-F1
#
_entry.id   AF-A0A832IQ06-F1
#
_cell.length_a   1.000
_cell.length_b   1.000
_cell.length_c   1.000
_cell.angle_alpha   90.00
_cell.angle_beta   90.00
_cell.angle_gamma   90.00
#
_symmetry.space_group_name_H-M   'P 1'
#
loop_
_entity.id
_entity.type
_entity.pdbx_description
1 polymer ?
#
loop_
_entity_poly.entity_id
_entity_poly.type
_entity_poly.pdbx_seq_one_letter_code
_entity_poly.pdbx_strand_id
1 'polypeptide(L)' 'MRDIDILAFERMIREEGINVIAGVDEAGRGPVAGPVTAA' A
#
# COMPACT_ATOMS: atom_id res chain seq x y z
N MET A 1 18.38 10.42 13.19
CA MET A 1 17.56 10.00 12.03
C MET A 1 16.12 10.00 12.52
N ARG A 2 15.16 10.58 11.79
CA ARG A 2 13.74 10.50 12.19
C ARG A 2 13.24 9.12 11.80
N ASP A 3 12.66 8.38 12.74
CA ASP A 3 11.92 7.16 12.42
C ASP A 3 10.63 7.55 11.69
N ILE A 4 10.42 6.96 10.51
CA ILE A 4 9.19 7.11 9.74
C ILE A 4 8.29 5.96 10.12
N ASP A 5 7.09 6.27 10.62
CA ASP A 5 6.05 5.27 10.84
C ASP A 5 5.36 4.93 9.52
N ILE A 6 5.82 3.87 8.87
CA ILE A 6 5.26 3.39 7.60
C ILE A 6 3.86 2.79 7.73
N LEU A 7 3.37 2.57 8.96
CA LEU A 7 2.04 2.00 9.23
C LEU A 7 1.07 3.04 9.80
N ALA A 8 1.39 4.34 9.69
CA ALA A 8 0.60 5.40 10.30
C ALA A 8 -0.87 5.36 9.86
N PHE A 9 -1.13 5.11 8.57
CA PHE A 9 -2.48 5.08 8.02
C PHE A 9 -3.28 3.85 8.47
N GLU A 10 -2.66 2.69 8.48
CA GLU A 10 -3.27 1.45 8.94
C GLU A 10 -3.63 1.53 10.43
N ARG A 11 -2.76 2.16 11.23
CA ARG A 11 -3.03 2.39 12.66
C ARG A 11 -4.24 3.30 12.87
N MET A 12 -4.27 4.45 12.19
CA MET A 12 -5.40 5.39 12.25
C MET A 12 -6.73 4.69 11.92
N ILE A 13 -6.76 3.93 10.83
CA ILE A 13 -7.98 3.27 10.35
C ILE A 13 -8.40 2.08 11.25
N ARG A 14 -7.43 1.39 11.89
CA ARG A 14 -7.73 0.38 12.91
C ARG A 14 -8.36 0.98 14.16
N GLU A 15 -7.97 2.19 14.56
CA GLU A 15 -8.58 2.91 15.67
C GLU A 15 -10.05 3.28 15.38
N GLU A 16 -10.42 3.44 14.11
CA GLU A 16 -11.81 3.60 13.65
C GLU A 16 -12.61 2.27 13.61
N GLY A 17 -11.98 1.15 13.98
CA GLY A 17 -12.62 -0.17 14.05
C GLY A 17 -12.56 -0.99 12.75
N ILE A 18 -11.85 -0.51 11.72
CA ILE A 18 -11.67 -1.22 10.46
C ILE A 18 -10.49 -2.19 10.59
N ASN A 19 -10.80 -3.49 10.62
CA ASN A 19 -9.81 -4.53 10.91
C ASN A 19 -9.32 -5.30 9.68
N VAL A 20 -10.02 -5.18 8.55
CA VAL A 20 -9.66 -5.81 7.27
C VAL A 20 -9.07 -4.74 6.36
N ILE A 21 -7.76 -4.83 6.13
CA ILE A 21 -6.99 -3.86 5.36
C ILE A 21 -6.14 -4.64 4.35
N ALA A 22 -6.20 -4.24 3.08
CA ALA A 22 -5.36 -4.77 2.02
C ALA A 22 -4.54 -3.63 1.42
N GLY A 23 -3.22 -3.76 1.46
CA GLY A 23 -2.34 -2.92 0.64
C GLY A 23 -2.35 -3.44 -0.79
N VAL A 24 -2.33 -2.53 -1.76
CA VAL A 24 -2.29 -2.87 -3.20
C VAL A 24 -1.18 -2.06 -3.84
N ASP A 25 -0.39 -2.69 -4.69
CA ASP A 25 0.66 -2.03 -5.48
C ASP A 25 0.69 -2.58 -6.90
N GLU A 26 1.28 -1.84 -7.83
CA GLU A 26 1.41 -2.23 -9.22
C GLU A 26 2.85 -2.38 -9.71
N ALA A 27 3.04 -3.31 -10.65
CA ALA A 27 4.27 -3.45 -11.42
C ALA A 27 3.96 -3.43 -12.92
N GLY A 28 4.93 -2.96 -13.70
CA GLY A 28 4.84 -2.99 -15.16
C GLY A 28 4.27 -1.72 -15.81
N ARG A 29 4.23 -0.58 -15.10
CA ARG A 29 3.81 0.71 -15.68
C ARG A 29 4.85 1.33 -16.65
N GLY A 30 6.13 1.00 -16.48
CA GLY A 30 7.24 1.59 -17.23
C GLY A 30 7.70 0.89 -18.53
N PRO A 31 7.57 -0.44 -18.69
CA PRO A 31 7.95 -1.14 -19.93
C PRO A 31 7.22 -0.63 -21.18
N VAL A 32 7.85 -0.80 -22.35
CA VAL A 32 7.29 -0.42 -23.66
C VAL A 32 6.20 -1.40 -24.13
N ALA A 33 6.21 -2.64 -23.61
CA ALA A 33 5.21 -3.67 -23.89
C ALA A 33 5.13 -4.66 -22.71
N GLY A 34 4.02 -5.41 -22.65
CA GLY A 34 3.67 -6.30 -21.54
C GLY A 34 2.57 -5.71 -20.65
N PRO A 35 1.90 -6.53 -19.83
CA PRO A 35 0.80 -6.07 -19.00
C PRO A 35 1.29 -5.31 -17.75
N VAL A 36 0.44 -4.43 -17.24
CA VAL A 36 0.51 -3.97 -15.83
C VAL A 36 -0.15 -5.05 -14.97
N THR A 37 0.44 -5.38 -13.83
CA THR A 37 -0.12 -6.32 -12.85
C THR A 37 -0.15 -5.67 -11.48
N ALA A 38 -1.23 -5.88 -10.73
CA ALA A 38 -1.38 -5.42 -9.35
C ALA A 38 -1.68 -6.60 -8.42
N ALA A 39 -1.27 -6.48 -7.15
CA ALA A 39 -1.51 -7.45 -6.08
C ALA A 39 -1.70 -6.73 -4.75
#